data_AF-A0A1X9T0R3-F1
#
_entry.id   AF-A0A1X9T0R3-F1
#
_cell.length_a   1.000
_cell.length_b   1.000
_cell.length_c   1.000
_cell.angle_alpha   90.00
_cell.angle_beta   90.00
_cell.angle_gamma   90.00
#
_symmetry.space_group_name_H-M   'P 1'
#
loop_
_entity.id
_entity.type
_entity.pdbx_description
1 polymer ?
#
loop_
_entity_poly.entity_id
_entity_poly.type
_entity_poly.pdbx_seq_one_letter_code
_entity_poly.pdbx_strand_id
1 'polypeptide(L)'
;MFKKVGRDIKDIQAENFINSTSDKEINDTTKEKVIRIVFKIPKEVRKNIRKMIKGTVYLKKYYPLILKNDLTYFSDEDIMNIYMTAKLQNISMRDYVRIKLKLTKPQEVQFVTYPAERDLVIEQIELDKIDKDIITQKARNLNTPVTHYGCIKMTAYCELTPALLFSQLELELLKEEAKKNNLSLKEYLSKKINEEL
;
A
#
# COMPACT_ATOMS: atom_id res chain seq x y z
N MET A 1 25.71 59.40 -21.25
CA MET A 1 24.70 60.37 -20.76
C MET A 1 23.34 59.68 -20.78
N PHE A 2 22.84 59.24 -19.63
CA PHE A 2 21.56 58.52 -19.52
C PHE A 2 20.44 59.53 -19.22
N LYS A 3 19.39 59.55 -20.04
CA LYS A 3 18.18 60.37 -19.80
C LYS A 3 17.30 59.69 -18.74
N LYS A 4 17.17 60.31 -17.58
CA LYS A 4 16.13 60.02 -16.58
C LYS A 4 14.78 60.47 -17.14
N VAL A 5 13.79 59.58 -17.16
CA VAL A 5 12.38 59.95 -17.35
C VAL A 5 11.72 59.86 -15.98
N GLY A 6 11.53 61.02 -15.34
CA GLY A 6 10.66 61.16 -14.19
C GLY A 6 9.20 61.26 -14.67
N ARG A 7 8.28 60.60 -13.98
CA ARG A 7 6.86 60.96 -14.03
C ARG A 7 6.43 61.29 -12.62
N ASP A 8 5.92 62.50 -12.47
CA ASP A 8 5.33 63.05 -11.27
C ASP A 8 4.07 62.26 -10.87
N ILE A 9 3.99 61.86 -9.61
CA ILE A 9 2.75 61.40 -8.99
C ILE A 9 2.15 62.63 -8.32
N LYS A 10 1.17 63.25 -8.98
CA LYS A 10 0.25 64.18 -8.35
C LYS A 10 -1.17 63.65 -8.51
N ASP A 11 -1.83 63.58 -7.36
CA ASP A 11 -3.28 63.55 -7.13
C ASP A 11 -4.04 62.29 -7.59
N ILE A 12 -4.11 61.32 -6.68
CA ILE A 12 -5.28 60.43 -6.59
C ILE A 12 -5.99 60.78 -5.29
N GLN A 13 -7.07 61.55 -5.43
CA GLN A 13 -8.00 61.87 -4.36
C GLN A 13 -8.64 60.57 -3.87
N ALA A 14 -8.48 60.32 -2.57
CA ALA A 14 -9.29 59.35 -1.85
C ALA A 14 -10.71 59.91 -1.78
N GLU A 15 -11.68 59.24 -2.40
CA GLU A 15 -13.07 59.11 -1.93
C GLU A 15 -13.90 58.35 -2.96
N ASN A 16 -14.17 57.08 -2.65
CA ASN A 16 -15.46 56.43 -2.84
C ASN A 16 -15.41 55.06 -2.15
N PHE A 17 -15.45 55.09 -0.82
CA PHE A 17 -15.89 53.96 -0.02
C PHE A 17 -17.41 53.86 -0.14
N ILE A 18 -17.91 52.86 -0.87
CA ILE A 18 -19.21 52.25 -0.58
C ILE A 18 -19.06 50.74 -0.67
N ASN A 19 -19.30 50.11 0.48
CA ASN A 19 -19.37 48.67 0.70
C ASN A 19 -20.33 47.99 -0.28
N SER A 20 -19.85 46.97 -0.98
CA SER A 20 -20.69 45.84 -1.38
C SER A 20 -19.86 44.56 -1.33
N THR A 21 -20.16 43.79 -0.29
CA THR A 21 -19.86 42.36 -0.13
C THR A 21 -19.88 41.61 -1.46
N SER A 22 -18.71 41.19 -1.91
CA SER A 22 -18.50 39.80 -2.30
C SER A 22 -17.01 39.52 -2.20
N ASP A 23 -16.60 39.00 -1.04
CA ASP A 23 -15.46 38.09 -0.98
C ASP A 23 -15.77 36.94 -1.92
N LYS A 24 -15.46 37.11 -3.20
CA LYS A 24 -15.17 35.97 -4.05
C LYS A 24 -13.80 35.49 -3.61
N GLU A 25 -13.82 34.73 -2.52
CA GLU A 25 -12.93 33.60 -2.36
C GLU A 25 -12.91 32.89 -3.71
N ILE A 26 -11.84 33.13 -4.48
CA ILE A 26 -11.46 32.17 -5.51
C ILE A 26 -11.04 30.96 -4.71
N ASN A 27 -12.03 30.11 -4.40
CA ASN A 27 -11.83 28.76 -3.94
C ASN A 27 -10.97 28.08 -5.02
N ASP A 28 -9.66 28.11 -4.82
CA ASP A 28 -8.71 27.29 -5.56
C ASP A 28 -8.81 25.87 -5.01
N THR A 29 -10.00 25.26 -5.14
CA THR A 29 -10.37 23.94 -4.60
C THR A 29 -9.82 22.78 -5.43
N THR A 30 -8.87 22.99 -6.34
CA THR A 30 -8.53 21.98 -7.36
C THR A 30 -7.05 21.64 -7.52
N LYS A 31 -6.21 21.92 -6.52
CA LYS A 31 -4.93 21.20 -6.38
C LYS A 31 -4.97 20.34 -5.13
N GLU A 32 -5.46 19.11 -5.26
CA GLU A 32 -5.17 18.06 -4.28
C GLU A 32 -3.67 18.07 -4.00
N LYS A 33 -3.31 18.46 -2.77
CA LYS A 33 -1.91 18.59 -2.38
C LYS A 33 -1.30 17.18 -2.42
N VAL A 34 -0.48 16.92 -3.43
CA VAL A 34 0.27 15.67 -3.55
C VAL A 34 1.27 15.59 -2.39
N ILE A 35 1.12 14.56 -1.56
CA ILE A 35 1.98 14.24 -0.42
C ILE A 35 2.90 13.10 -0.84
N ARG A 36 4.19 13.23 -0.53
CA ARG A 36 5.18 12.15 -0.77
C ARG A 36 5.47 11.43 0.53
N ILE A 37 5.29 10.11 0.52
CA ILE A 37 5.74 9.22 1.60
C ILE A 37 6.89 8.35 1.08
N VAL A 38 7.90 8.17 1.91
CA VAL A 38 9.09 7.39 1.60
C VAL A 38 8.97 6.00 2.22
N PHE A 39 9.12 4.96 1.40
CA PHE A 39 9.15 3.57 1.85
C PHE A 39 10.50 2.94 1.52
N LYS A 40 11.02 2.11 2.43
CA LYS A 40 12.14 1.20 2.13
C LYS A 40 11.55 -0.15 1.78
N ILE A 41 11.76 -0.62 0.55
CA ILE A 41 11.23 -1.91 0.07
C ILE A 41 12.35 -2.78 -0.49
N PRO A 42 12.24 -4.12 -0.44
CA PRO A 42 13.24 -4.99 -1.05
C PRO A 42 13.35 -4.75 -2.56
N LYS A 43 14.58 -4.80 -3.10
CA LYS A 43 14.87 -4.64 -4.53
C LYS A 43 14.03 -5.59 -5.40
N GLU A 44 13.85 -6.82 -4.94
CA GLU A 44 13.08 -7.84 -5.65
C GLU A 44 11.58 -7.53 -5.66
N VAL A 45 11.01 -7.07 -4.54
CA VAL A 45 9.61 -6.62 -4.46
C VAL A 45 9.36 -5.47 -5.43
N ARG A 46 10.26 -4.47 -5.49
CA ARG A 46 10.17 -3.39 -6.47
C ARG A 46 10.20 -3.91 -7.91
N LYS A 47 11.09 -4.85 -8.21
CA LYS A 47 11.20 -5.48 -9.54
C LYS A 47 9.93 -6.26 -9.90
N ASN A 48 9.36 -6.99 -8.95
CA ASN A 48 8.15 -7.79 -9.13
C ASN A 48 6.92 -6.90 -9.36
N ILE A 49 6.72 -5.86 -8.55
CA ILE A 49 5.65 -4.88 -8.77
C ILE A 49 5.77 -4.25 -10.17
N ARG A 50 6.99 -3.84 -10.57
CA ARG A 50 7.23 -3.28 -11.92
C ARG A 50 6.90 -4.24 -13.05
N LYS A 51 7.11 -5.54 -12.86
CA LYS A 51 6.71 -6.57 -13.85
C LYS A 51 5.19 -6.73 -13.90
N MET A 52 4.52 -6.75 -12.75
CA MET A 52 3.05 -6.91 -12.67
C MET A 52 2.28 -5.78 -13.36
N ILE A 53 2.84 -4.58 -13.35
CA ILE A 53 2.25 -3.38 -13.98
C ILE A 53 2.80 -3.08 -15.38
N LYS A 54 3.63 -3.96 -15.95
CA LYS A 54 4.25 -3.71 -17.24
C LYS A 54 3.14 -3.58 -18.30
N GLY A 55 2.99 -2.37 -18.85
CA GLY A 55 1.93 -2.05 -19.82
C GLY A 55 0.70 -1.34 -19.24
N THR A 56 0.66 -1.07 -17.93
CA THR A 56 -0.38 -0.22 -17.32
C THR A 56 0.13 1.20 -17.07
N VAL A 57 -0.79 2.15 -17.15
CA VAL A 57 -0.46 3.57 -17.02
C VAL A 57 -0.40 3.91 -15.52
N TYR A 58 0.81 4.24 -15.06
CA TYR A 58 1.18 4.88 -13.78
C TYR A 58 1.43 3.98 -12.55
N LEU A 59 2.73 3.67 -12.30
CA LEU A 59 3.25 3.25 -10.99
C LEU A 59 2.65 4.05 -9.82
N LYS A 60 2.46 5.36 -10.03
CA LYS A 60 1.95 6.31 -9.04
C LYS A 60 0.56 5.96 -8.52
N LYS A 61 -0.31 5.31 -9.31
CA LYS A 61 -1.65 4.88 -8.88
C LYS A 61 -1.65 3.48 -8.28
N TYR A 62 -0.66 2.67 -8.62
CA TYR A 62 -0.62 1.26 -8.23
C TYR A 62 -0.18 1.05 -6.78
N TYR A 63 0.84 1.78 -6.32
CA TYR A 63 1.23 1.74 -4.92
C TYR A 63 0.11 2.14 -3.94
N PRO A 64 -0.61 3.27 -4.13
CA PRO A 64 -1.76 3.60 -3.29
C PRO A 64 -2.82 2.50 -3.28
N LEU A 65 -3.09 1.86 -4.42
CA LEU A 65 -4.05 0.75 -4.51
C LEU A 65 -3.66 -0.41 -3.59
N ILE A 66 -2.39 -0.85 -3.66
CA ILE A 66 -1.84 -1.92 -2.83
C ILE A 66 -1.93 -1.57 -1.34
N LEU A 67 -1.59 -0.32 -1.00
CA LEU A 67 -1.47 0.12 0.39
C LEU A 67 -2.82 0.35 1.07
N LYS A 68 -3.88 0.71 0.33
CA LYS A 68 -5.21 0.99 0.89
C LYS A 68 -6.07 -0.26 0.99
N ASN A 69 -6.00 -1.12 -0.01
CA ASN A 69 -6.94 -2.22 -0.15
C ASN A 69 -6.40 -3.49 0.50
N ASP A 70 -7.32 -4.25 1.10
CA ASP A 70 -7.03 -5.61 1.53
C ASP A 70 -6.70 -6.49 0.31
N LEU A 71 -5.93 -7.55 0.54
CA LEU A 71 -5.79 -8.60 -0.48
C LEU A 71 -7.10 -9.39 -0.55
N THR A 72 -7.37 -10.01 -1.71
CA THR A 72 -8.64 -10.71 -1.99
C THR A 72 -9.07 -11.65 -0.87
N TYR A 73 -8.12 -12.35 -0.25
CA TYR A 73 -8.37 -13.36 0.78
C TYR A 73 -7.76 -13.07 2.14
N PHE A 74 -7.02 -11.97 2.30
CA PHE A 74 -6.29 -11.69 3.54
C PHE A 74 -6.54 -10.25 3.97
N SER A 75 -6.99 -10.10 5.21
CA SER A 75 -7.03 -8.80 5.88
C SER A 75 -5.61 -8.27 6.13
N ASP A 76 -5.49 -6.99 6.47
CA ASP A 76 -4.19 -6.44 6.84
C ASP A 76 -3.61 -7.10 8.11
N GLU A 77 -4.47 -7.53 9.04
CA GLU A 77 -4.06 -8.28 10.23
C GLU A 77 -3.49 -9.65 9.87
N ASP A 78 -4.17 -10.41 9.01
CA ASP A 78 -3.66 -11.69 8.50
C ASP A 78 -2.30 -11.50 7.82
N ILE A 79 -2.16 -10.45 7.01
CA ILE A 79 -0.91 -10.15 6.29
C ILE A 79 0.25 -9.88 7.27
N MET A 80 -0.01 -9.12 8.34
CA MET A 80 1.00 -8.85 9.36
C MET A 80 1.41 -10.13 10.10
N ASN A 81 0.44 -10.97 10.49
CA ASN A 81 0.68 -12.24 11.17
C ASN A 81 1.47 -13.21 10.28
N ILE A 82 1.07 -13.36 9.00
CA ILE A 82 1.79 -14.17 8.01
C ILE A 82 3.23 -13.71 7.91
N TYR A 83 3.47 -12.40 7.76
CA TYR A 83 4.82 -11.87 7.60
C TYR A 83 5.69 -12.16 8.81
N MET A 84 5.19 -11.91 10.02
CA MET A 84 5.94 -12.11 11.26
C MET A 84 6.29 -13.58 11.47
N THR A 85 5.33 -14.48 11.30
CA THR A 85 5.55 -15.91 11.52
C THR A 85 6.42 -16.55 10.43
N ALA A 86 6.21 -16.18 9.16
CA ALA A 86 7.06 -16.61 8.06
C ALA A 86 8.51 -16.16 8.27
N LYS A 87 8.71 -14.94 8.78
CA LYS A 87 10.03 -14.39 9.10
C LYS A 87 10.73 -15.15 10.21
N LEU A 88 10.03 -15.50 11.28
CA LEU A 88 10.58 -16.31 12.37
C LEU A 88 11.03 -17.69 11.89
N GLN A 89 10.34 -18.25 10.90
CA GLN A 89 10.64 -19.56 10.31
C GLN A 89 11.63 -19.48 9.14
N ASN A 90 12.05 -18.29 8.73
CA ASN A 90 12.88 -18.06 7.54
C ASN A 90 12.29 -18.67 6.25
N ILE A 91 10.99 -18.56 6.04
CA ILE A 91 10.30 -19.03 4.82
C ILE A 91 9.54 -17.88 4.17
N SER A 92 9.12 -18.02 2.91
CA SER A 92 8.32 -16.98 2.25
C SER A 92 6.91 -16.86 2.84
N MET A 93 6.23 -15.72 2.65
CA MET A 93 4.83 -15.56 3.06
C MET A 93 3.94 -16.56 2.32
N ARG A 94 4.24 -16.80 1.03
CA ARG A 94 3.54 -17.81 0.21
C ARG A 94 3.66 -19.20 0.82
N ASP A 95 4.88 -19.63 1.13
CA ASP A 95 5.16 -20.97 1.64
C ASP A 95 4.51 -21.18 3.01
N TYR A 96 4.58 -20.17 3.89
CA TYR A 96 3.89 -20.21 5.18
C TYR A 96 2.39 -20.48 5.03
N VAL A 97 1.71 -19.74 4.15
CA VAL A 97 0.27 -19.93 3.91
C VAL A 97 0.00 -21.31 3.32
N ARG A 98 0.80 -21.76 2.35
CA ARG A 98 0.62 -23.09 1.75
C ARG A 98 0.84 -24.23 2.75
N ILE A 99 1.78 -24.08 3.69
CA ILE A 99 1.98 -25.03 4.79
C ILE A 99 0.76 -25.05 5.72
N LYS A 100 0.28 -23.87 6.15
CA LYS A 100 -0.90 -23.77 7.04
C LYS A 100 -2.15 -24.41 6.42
N LEU A 101 -2.26 -24.35 5.10
CA LEU A 101 -3.36 -24.96 4.33
C LEU A 101 -3.08 -26.41 3.91
N LYS A 102 -1.97 -27.01 4.35
CA LYS A 102 -1.55 -28.39 4.01
C LYS A 102 -1.43 -28.64 2.51
N LEU A 103 -1.18 -27.59 1.71
CA LEU A 103 -0.95 -27.67 0.27
C LEU A 103 0.52 -27.97 -0.07
N THR A 104 1.42 -27.83 0.90
CA THR A 104 2.85 -28.10 0.76
C THR A 104 3.39 -28.55 2.11
N LYS A 105 4.30 -29.51 2.13
CA LYS A 105 4.88 -29.99 3.38
C LYS A 105 6.00 -29.06 3.86
N PRO A 106 6.20 -28.88 5.17
CA PRO A 106 7.29 -28.05 5.68
C PRO A 106 8.69 -28.45 5.20
N GLN A 107 8.92 -29.72 4.84
CA GLN A 107 10.21 -30.20 4.35
C GLN A 107 10.47 -29.83 2.88
N GLU A 108 9.44 -29.40 2.14
CA GLU A 108 9.50 -29.11 0.71
C GLU A 108 9.78 -27.63 0.42
N VAL A 109 9.76 -26.77 1.44
CA VAL A 109 9.94 -25.32 1.28
C VAL A 109 11.41 -24.93 1.40
N GLN A 110 11.78 -23.88 0.68
CA GLN A 110 13.14 -23.34 0.72
C GLN A 110 13.24 -22.28 1.80
N PHE A 111 14.31 -22.35 2.59
CA PHE A 111 14.62 -21.26 3.51
C PHE A 111 15.01 -20.01 2.72
N VAL A 112 14.39 -18.89 3.08
CA VAL A 112 14.67 -17.57 2.50
C VAL A 112 15.45 -16.73 3.49
N THR A 113 16.43 -15.99 2.98
CA THR A 113 17.07 -14.94 3.78
C THR A 113 16.24 -13.67 3.63
N TYR A 114 15.70 -13.16 4.73
CA TYR A 114 14.96 -11.91 4.69
C TYR A 114 15.88 -10.73 4.34
N PRO A 115 15.41 -9.75 3.54
CA PRO A 115 16.24 -8.65 3.05
C PRO A 115 16.92 -7.87 4.17
N ALA A 116 18.24 -7.70 4.07
CA ALA A 116 18.98 -6.80 4.94
C ALA A 116 18.86 -5.34 4.44
N GLU A 117 19.30 -4.35 5.23
CA GLU A 117 19.27 -2.92 4.85
C GLU A 117 19.85 -2.66 3.44
N ARG A 118 20.93 -3.37 3.05
CA ARG A 118 21.58 -3.26 1.73
C ARG A 118 20.72 -3.74 0.55
N ASP A 119 19.73 -4.58 0.83
CA ASP A 119 18.82 -5.18 -0.14
C ASP A 119 17.56 -4.33 -0.33
N LEU A 120 17.41 -3.26 0.46
CA LEU A 120 16.32 -2.31 0.38
C LEU A 120 16.64 -1.18 -0.61
N VAL A 121 15.58 -0.63 -1.18
CA VAL A 121 15.59 0.56 -2.03
C VAL A 121 14.53 1.53 -1.55
N ILE A 122 14.85 2.81 -1.65
CA ILE A 122 13.95 3.90 -1.32
C ILE A 122 12.98 4.10 -2.49
N GLU A 123 11.68 3.99 -2.21
CA GLU A 123 10.61 4.31 -3.14
C GLU A 123 9.80 5.50 -2.59
N GLN A 124 9.70 6.57 -3.38
CA GLN A 124 8.88 7.73 -3.05
C GLN A 124 7.51 7.58 -3.70
N ILE A 125 6.47 7.47 -2.88
CA ILE A 125 5.10 7.27 -3.34
C ILE A 125 4.33 8.57 -3.14
N GLU A 126 3.77 9.06 -4.25
CA GLU A 126 2.88 10.22 -4.27
C GLU A 126 1.45 9.77 -3.95
N LEU A 127 0.83 10.42 -2.97
CA LEU A 127 -0.51 10.16 -2.45
C LEU A 127 -1.28 11.48 -2.37
N ASP A 128 -2.59 11.43 -2.57
CA ASP A 128 -3.44 12.50 -2.09
C ASP A 128 -3.58 12.43 -0.55
N LYS A 129 -4.25 13.43 0.03
CA LYS A 129 -4.44 13.50 1.49
C LYS A 129 -5.30 12.34 2.02
N ILE A 130 -6.33 11.94 1.29
CA ILE A 130 -7.28 10.90 1.69
C ILE A 130 -6.56 9.56 1.79
N ASP A 131 -5.82 9.20 0.75
CA ASP A 131 -5.03 7.99 0.65
C ASP A 131 -3.98 7.91 1.75
N LYS A 132 -3.26 9.02 1.98
CA LYS A 132 -2.26 9.12 3.04
C LYS A 132 -2.89 8.92 4.42
N ASP A 133 -4.06 9.49 4.69
CA ASP A 133 -4.74 9.35 5.99
C ASP A 133 -5.29 7.92 6.19
N ILE A 134 -5.87 7.30 5.14
CA ILE A 134 -6.30 5.89 5.18
C ILE A 134 -5.13 4.95 5.51
N ILE A 135 -4.02 5.07 4.77
CA ILE A 135 -2.83 4.23 4.95
C ILE A 135 -2.24 4.43 6.35
N THR A 136 -2.19 5.69 6.80
CA THR A 136 -1.67 6.02 8.14
C THR A 136 -2.56 5.42 9.23
N GLN A 137 -3.89 5.50 9.08
CA GLN A 137 -4.82 4.92 10.06
C GLN A 137 -4.72 3.39 10.10
N LYS A 138 -4.64 2.72 8.95
CA LYS A 138 -4.46 1.27 8.88
C LYS A 138 -3.18 0.83 9.59
N ALA A 139 -2.06 1.50 9.32
CA ALA A 139 -0.79 1.20 9.99
C ALA A 139 -0.87 1.43 11.52
N ARG A 140 -1.53 2.52 11.95
CA ARG A 140 -1.76 2.81 13.37
C ARG A 140 -2.62 1.75 14.06
N ASN A 141 -3.69 1.30 13.43
CA ASN A 141 -4.56 0.25 13.98
C ASN A 141 -3.80 -1.07 14.20
N LEU A 142 -2.74 -1.32 13.42
CA LEU A 142 -1.87 -2.48 13.53
C LEU A 142 -0.63 -2.21 14.40
N ASN A 143 -0.59 -1.08 15.13
CA ASN A 143 0.55 -0.63 15.94
C ASN A 143 1.90 -0.69 15.21
N THR A 144 1.89 -0.39 13.91
CA THR A 144 3.05 -0.56 13.02
C THR A 144 3.43 0.77 12.37
N PRO A 145 4.73 1.11 12.27
CA PRO A 145 5.16 2.29 11.52
C PRO A 145 4.69 2.22 10.06
N VAL A 146 4.18 3.33 9.51
CA VAL A 146 3.65 3.40 8.14
C VAL A 146 4.65 2.84 7.11
N THR A 147 5.94 3.13 7.29
CA THR A 147 7.02 2.65 6.41
C THR A 147 7.15 1.12 6.44
N HIS A 148 7.03 0.51 7.61
CA HIS A 148 7.10 -0.94 7.79
C HIS A 148 5.84 -1.62 7.26
N TYR A 149 4.66 -1.07 7.58
CA TYR A 149 3.37 -1.50 7.03
C TYR A 149 3.41 -1.54 5.51
N GLY A 150 3.87 -0.47 4.87
CA GLY A 150 3.93 -0.41 3.41
C GLY A 150 4.91 -1.41 2.80
N CYS A 151 6.05 -1.67 3.45
CA CYS A 151 6.98 -2.72 3.03
C CYS A 151 6.32 -4.10 3.06
N ILE A 152 5.64 -4.43 4.16
CA ILE A 152 4.95 -5.72 4.32
C ILE A 152 3.83 -5.86 3.29
N LYS A 153 2.98 -4.84 3.13
CA LYS A 153 1.88 -4.84 2.15
C LYS A 153 2.36 -5.07 0.73
N MET A 154 3.44 -4.39 0.32
CA MET A 154 4.01 -4.57 -1.02
C MET A 154 4.62 -5.96 -1.22
N THR A 155 5.26 -6.51 -0.18
CA THR A 155 5.80 -7.88 -0.20
C THR A 155 4.66 -8.90 -0.31
N ALA A 156 3.64 -8.77 0.55
CA ALA A 156 2.45 -9.62 0.54
C ALA A 156 1.74 -9.60 -0.81
N TYR A 157 1.61 -8.44 -1.45
CA TYR A 157 1.00 -8.34 -2.78
C TYR A 157 1.77 -9.16 -3.84
N CYS A 158 3.10 -9.22 -3.73
CA CYS A 158 3.93 -10.02 -4.64
C CYS A 158 3.85 -11.53 -4.40
N GLU A 159 3.41 -11.96 -3.22
CA GLU A 159 3.50 -13.36 -2.80
C GLU A 159 2.13 -14.04 -2.62
N LEU A 160 1.14 -13.30 -2.14
CA LEU A 160 -0.16 -13.80 -1.68
C LEU A 160 -1.31 -13.49 -2.65
N THR A 161 -1.01 -13.02 -3.87
CA THR A 161 -2.05 -12.91 -4.89
C THR A 161 -2.57 -14.29 -5.29
N PRO A 162 -3.89 -14.47 -5.51
CA PRO A 162 -4.48 -15.80 -5.72
C PRO A 162 -3.80 -16.64 -6.80
N ALA A 163 -3.48 -16.02 -7.95
CA ALA A 163 -2.83 -16.68 -9.08
C ALA A 163 -1.41 -17.19 -8.77
N LEU A 164 -0.76 -16.65 -7.73
CA LEU A 164 0.55 -17.08 -7.26
C LEU A 164 0.47 -18.07 -6.11
N LEU A 165 -0.64 -18.06 -5.38
CA LEU A 165 -0.81 -18.80 -4.14
C LEU A 165 -1.47 -20.16 -4.36
N PHE A 166 -2.41 -20.25 -5.30
CA PHE A 166 -3.23 -21.44 -5.54
C PHE A 166 -3.30 -21.80 -7.02
N SER A 167 -3.25 -23.10 -7.32
CA SER A 167 -3.82 -23.61 -8.57
C SER A 167 -5.35 -23.51 -8.54
N GLN A 168 -5.98 -23.59 -9.73
CA GLN A 168 -7.44 -23.56 -9.82
C GLN A 168 -8.10 -24.70 -9.03
N LEU A 169 -7.52 -25.91 -9.09
CA LEU A 169 -8.02 -27.08 -8.37
C LEU A 169 -7.88 -26.91 -6.85
N GLU A 170 -6.73 -26.40 -6.37
CA GLU A 170 -6.53 -26.10 -4.95
C GLU A 170 -7.57 -25.09 -4.45
N LEU A 171 -7.86 -24.05 -5.24
CA LEU A 171 -8.83 -23.03 -4.88
C LEU A 171 -10.25 -23.59 -4.78
N GLU A 172 -10.63 -24.53 -5.64
CA GLU A 172 -11.92 -25.22 -5.59
C GLU A 172 -12.03 -26.10 -4.35
N LEU A 173 -11.00 -26.89 -4.05
CA LEU A 173 -10.95 -27.73 -2.85
C LEU A 173 -11.05 -26.89 -1.56
N LEU A 174 -10.34 -25.76 -1.49
CA LEU A 174 -10.42 -24.84 -0.36
C LEU A 174 -11.82 -24.22 -0.21
N LYS A 175 -12.51 -23.93 -1.31
CA LYS A 175 -13.90 -23.44 -1.26
C LYS A 175 -14.86 -24.50 -0.75
N GLU A 176 -14.68 -25.76 -1.14
CA GLU A 176 -15.48 -26.87 -0.63
C GLU A 176 -15.23 -27.09 0.86
N GLU A 177 -13.97 -27.03 1.29
CA GLU A 177 -13.62 -27.19 2.70
C GLU A 177 -14.15 -26.03 3.56
N ALA A 178 -14.08 -24.79 3.07
CA ALA A 178 -14.68 -23.63 3.72
C ALA A 178 -16.19 -23.82 3.91
N LYS A 179 -16.90 -24.28 2.86
CA LYS A 179 -18.34 -24.58 2.92
C LYS A 179 -18.66 -25.68 3.95
N LYS A 180 -17.85 -26.73 4.03
CA LYS A 180 -18.02 -27.80 5.05
C LYS A 180 -17.88 -27.28 6.48
N ASN A 181 -17.11 -26.20 6.67
CA ASN A 181 -16.93 -25.53 7.96
C ASN A 181 -17.94 -24.38 8.20
N ASN A 182 -18.91 -24.16 7.30
CA ASN A 182 -19.83 -23.03 7.33
C ASN A 182 -19.14 -21.66 7.36
N LEU A 183 -18.00 -21.53 6.66
CA LEU A 183 -17.23 -20.30 6.55
C LEU A 183 -17.16 -19.83 5.09
N SER A 184 -17.04 -18.52 4.88
CA SER A 184 -16.55 -18.01 3.60
C SER A 184 -15.09 -18.42 3.39
N LEU A 185 -14.62 -18.41 2.13
CA LEU A 185 -13.22 -18.74 1.86
C LEU A 185 -12.25 -17.81 2.61
N LYS A 186 -12.56 -16.50 2.71
CA LYS A 186 -11.71 -15.54 3.44
C LYS A 186 -11.63 -15.89 4.93
N GLU A 187 -12.75 -16.18 5.57
CA GLU A 187 -12.80 -16.57 6.99
C GLU A 187 -12.10 -17.90 7.24
N TYR A 188 -12.30 -18.88 6.35
CA TYR A 188 -11.65 -20.18 6.43
C TYR A 188 -10.12 -20.04 6.38
N LEU A 189 -9.61 -19.25 5.43
CA LEU A 189 -8.18 -19.00 5.28
C LEU A 189 -7.60 -18.26 6.48
N SER A 190 -8.26 -17.19 6.95
CA SER A 190 -7.84 -16.45 8.14
C SER A 190 -7.79 -17.35 9.38
N LYS A 191 -8.82 -18.18 9.59
CA LYS A 191 -8.83 -19.18 10.66
C LYS A 191 -7.63 -20.11 10.58
N LYS A 192 -7.36 -20.70 9.42
CA LYS A 192 -6.22 -21.63 9.23
C LYS A 192 -4.86 -20.98 9.46
N ILE A 193 -4.70 -19.72 9.05
CA ILE A 193 -3.45 -18.97 9.20
C ILE A 193 -3.16 -18.63 10.66
N ASN A 194 -4.20 -18.28 11.42
CA ASN A 194 -4.10 -17.82 12.80
C ASN A 194 -4.28 -18.95 13.84
N GLU A 195 -4.67 -20.16 13.44
CA GLU A 195 -4.67 -21.35 14.30
C GLU A 195 -3.23 -21.68 14.77
N GLU A 196 -3.03 -21.82 16.08
CA GLU A 196 -1.79 -22.35 16.68
C GLU A 196 -1.59 -23.82 16.24
N LEU A 197 -0.32 -24.23 16.08
CA LEU A 197 0.03 -25.61 15.68
C LEU A 197 -0.05 -26.58 16.86
#